data_AF-A0AA38MB27-F1
#
_entry.id   AF-A0AA38MB27-F1
#
_cell.length_a   1.000
_cell.length_b   1.000
_cell.length_c   1.000
_cell.angle_alpha   90.00
_cell.angle_beta   90.00
_cell.angle_gamma   90.00
#
_symmetry.space_group_name_H-M   'P 1'
#
loop_
_entity.id
_entity.type
_entity.pdbx_description
1 polymer ?
#
loop_
_entity_poly.entity_id
_entity_poly.type
_entity_poly.pdbx_seq_one_letter_code
_entity_poly.pdbx_strand_id
1 'polypeptide(L)'
;MKYPVVIAEKSLKTHIRRIVARFNDTGSASEGKPTGRPQVGEDVVEDIRTRMEQSPKKSLSKLSLQSGVPYSTCQKIVKEKLHMHPYKISLVQELQTADFPRRMQWVSS
;
A
#
# COMPACT_ATOMS: atom_id res chain seq x y z
N MET A 1 34.23 28.74 13.06
CA MET A 1 34.11 29.46 11.77
C MET A 1 32.67 29.40 11.30
N LYS A 2 31.94 30.53 11.33
CA LYS A 2 30.62 30.66 10.70
C LYS A 2 30.84 31.51 9.45
N TYR A 3 30.70 30.93 8.27
CA TYR A 3 30.80 31.71 7.03
C TYR A 3 29.56 32.59 6.91
N PRO A 4 29.69 33.88 6.55
CA PRO A 4 28.54 34.71 6.24
C PRO A 4 27.87 34.14 4.97
N VAL A 5 26.60 33.77 5.08
CA VAL A 5 25.78 33.40 3.92
C VAL A 5 25.46 34.70 3.18
N VAL A 6 26.27 35.04 2.17
CA VAL A 6 26.01 36.17 1.29
C VAL A 6 24.93 35.76 0.29
N ILE A 7 23.67 35.98 0.63
CA ILE A 7 22.55 35.75 -0.28
C ILE A 7 22.51 36.92 -1.26
N ALA A 8 22.63 36.63 -2.56
CA ALA A 8 22.45 37.65 -3.59
C ALA A 8 21.05 38.31 -3.44
N GLU A 9 21.01 39.65 -3.35
CA GLU A 9 19.80 40.44 -3.12
C GLU A 9 18.65 40.07 -4.08
N LYS A 10 18.99 39.78 -5.34
CA LYS A 10 18.06 39.33 -6.37
C LYS A 10 17.36 38.01 -6.00
N SER A 11 18.10 37.06 -5.40
CA SER A 11 17.58 35.76 -4.95
C SER A 11 16.65 35.90 -3.74
N LEU A 12 16.97 36.82 -2.83
CA LEU A 12 16.11 37.11 -1.68
C LEU A 12 14.77 37.72 -2.13
N LYS A 13 14.80 38.69 -3.05
CA LYS A 13 13.60 39.33 -3.60
C LYS A 13 12.66 38.35 -4.30
N THR A 14 13.19 37.39 -5.06
CA THR A 14 12.36 36.37 -5.71
C THR A 14 11.77 35.38 -4.71
N HIS A 15 12.52 35.00 -3.67
CA HIS A 15 12.04 34.13 -2.61
C HIS A 15 10.88 34.77 -1.81
N ILE A 16 11.02 36.04 -1.41
CA ILE A 16 9.97 36.79 -0.71
C ILE A 16 8.70 36.86 -1.57
N ARG A 17 8.82 37.17 -2.88
CA ARG A 17 7.67 37.20 -3.79
C ARG A 17 6.96 35.85 -3.87
N ARG A 18 7.69 34.73 -3.91
CA ARG A 18 7.11 33.38 -3.91
C ARG A 18 6.36 33.07 -2.62
N ILE A 19 6.88 33.48 -1.47
CA ILE A 19 6.20 33.30 -0.18
C ILE A 19 4.91 34.12 -0.14
N VAL A 20 4.97 35.40 -0.54
CA VAL A 20 3.78 36.28 -0.54
C VAL A 20 2.72 35.75 -1.51
N ALA A 21 3.09 35.35 -2.72
CA ALA A 21 2.16 34.73 -3.67
C ALA A 21 1.50 33.47 -3.07
N ARG A 22 2.30 32.57 -2.49
CA ARG A 22 1.79 31.36 -1.83
C ARG A 22 0.84 31.68 -0.68
N PHE A 23 1.17 32.68 0.13
CA PHE A 23 0.33 33.12 1.24
C PHE A 23 -1.01 33.67 0.74
N ASN A 24 -1.00 34.47 -0.33
CA ASN A 24 -2.24 34.98 -0.93
C ASN A 24 -3.10 33.87 -1.56
N ASP A 25 -2.47 32.87 -2.17
CA ASP A 25 -3.18 31.78 -2.87
C ASP A 25 -3.72 30.71 -1.91
N THR A 26 -2.92 30.30 -0.92
CA THR A 26 -3.23 29.15 -0.02
C THR A 26 -3.52 29.57 1.43
N GLY A 27 -3.26 30.83 1.81
CA GLY A 27 -3.40 31.30 3.20
C GLY A 27 -2.24 30.87 4.12
N SER A 28 -1.18 30.28 3.57
CA SER A 28 -0.01 29.82 4.33
C SER A 28 1.31 30.21 3.65
N ALA A 29 2.28 30.61 4.45
CA ALA A 29 3.66 30.85 4.00
C ALA A 29 4.46 29.53 3.86
N SER A 30 4.01 28.44 4.50
CA SER A 30 4.70 27.15 4.46
C SER A 30 4.66 26.53 3.07
N GLU A 31 5.73 25.83 2.69
CA GLU A 31 5.69 25.01 1.47
C GLU A 31 4.67 23.88 1.68
N GLY A 32 3.79 23.65 0.69
CA GLY A 32 2.91 22.49 0.70
C GLY A 32 3.70 21.18 0.64
N LYS A 33 3.04 20.06 1.00
CA LYS A 33 3.66 18.74 0.84
C LYS A 33 3.98 18.52 -0.64
N PRO A 34 5.20 18.08 -0.98
CA PRO A 34 5.54 17.79 -2.36
C PRO A 34 4.63 16.66 -2.87
N THR A 35 4.25 16.73 -4.14
CA THR A 35 3.63 15.63 -4.87
C THR A 35 4.64 14.48 -4.87
N GLY A 36 4.44 13.50 -3.98
CA GLY A 36 5.38 12.41 -3.78
C GLY A 36 5.49 11.48 -4.98
N ARG A 37 6.04 10.28 -4.78
CA ARG A 37 6.13 9.26 -5.82
C ARG A 37 4.72 8.93 -6.37
N PRO A 38 4.53 8.81 -7.70
CA PRO A 38 3.26 8.38 -8.27
C PRO A 38 2.77 7.08 -7.63
N GLN A 39 1.50 7.07 -7.22
CA GLN A 39 0.88 5.87 -6.68
C GLN A 39 0.42 4.96 -7.82
N VAL A 40 0.28 3.68 -7.50
CA VAL A 40 -0.32 2.70 -8.41
C VAL A 40 -1.81 3.06 -8.59
N GLY A 41 -2.32 2.92 -9.81
CA GLY A 41 -3.73 3.14 -10.12
C GLY A 41 -4.65 2.15 -9.41
N GLU A 42 -5.88 2.57 -9.12
CA GLU A 42 -6.86 1.75 -8.41
C GLU A 42 -7.28 0.51 -9.22
N ASP A 43 -7.28 0.63 -10.54
CA ASP A 43 -7.51 -0.46 -11.49
C ASP A 43 -6.56 -1.66 -11.26
N VAL A 44 -5.27 -1.36 -11.07
CA VAL A 44 -4.25 -2.39 -10.81
C VAL A 44 -4.43 -3.00 -9.42
N VAL A 45 -4.87 -2.21 -8.44
CA VAL A 45 -5.14 -2.69 -7.08
C VAL A 45 -6.30 -3.68 -7.07
N GLU A 46 -7.40 -3.35 -7.76
CA GLU A 46 -8.58 -4.23 -7.87
C GLU A 46 -8.31 -5.50 -8.69
N ASP A 47 -7.49 -5.41 -9.75
CA ASP A 47 -7.05 -6.59 -10.48
C ASP A 47 -6.26 -7.56 -9.58
N ILE A 48 -5.33 -7.01 -8.77
CA ILE A 48 -4.58 -7.80 -7.79
C ILE A 48 -5.50 -8.39 -6.72
N ARG A 49 -6.47 -7.61 -6.19
CA ARG A 49 -7.46 -8.10 -5.21
C ARG A 49 -8.21 -9.31 -5.76
N THR A 50 -8.81 -9.16 -6.94
CA THR A 50 -9.60 -10.20 -7.61
C THR A 50 -8.80 -11.49 -7.76
N ARG A 51 -7.54 -11.39 -8.20
CA ARG A 51 -6.66 -12.56 -8.39
C ARG A 51 -6.24 -13.23 -7.08
N MET A 52 -6.12 -12.47 -5.99
CA MET A 52 -5.80 -13.00 -4.67
C MET A 52 -7.02 -13.66 -4.02
N GLU A 53 -8.21 -13.08 -4.17
CA GLU A 53 -9.46 -13.68 -3.68
C GLU A 53 -9.78 -15.01 -4.37
N GLN A 54 -9.56 -15.10 -5.69
CA GLN A 54 -9.71 -16.35 -6.43
C GLN A 54 -8.76 -17.47 -5.95
N SER A 55 -7.58 -17.13 -5.46
CA SER A 55 -6.61 -18.10 -4.99
C SER A 55 -5.71 -17.51 -3.89
N PRO A 56 -6.17 -17.54 -2.63
CA PRO A 56 -5.48 -16.88 -1.51
C PRO A 56 -4.10 -17.47 -1.18
N LYS A 57 -3.86 -18.72 -1.60
CA LYS A 57 -2.59 -19.45 -1.38
C LYS A 57 -1.56 -19.20 -2.47
N LYS A 58 -1.87 -18.37 -3.47
CA LYS A 58 -0.98 -18.08 -4.61
C LYS A 58 0.25 -17.31 -4.15
N SER A 59 1.42 -17.64 -4.69
CA SER A 59 2.64 -16.89 -4.41
C SER A 59 2.63 -15.51 -5.09
N LEU A 60 3.28 -14.53 -4.46
CA LEU A 60 3.43 -13.19 -5.02
C LEU A 60 4.20 -13.18 -6.35
N SER A 61 5.14 -14.11 -6.56
CA SER A 61 5.84 -14.26 -7.84
C SER A 61 4.91 -14.70 -8.96
N LYS A 62 3.98 -15.63 -8.68
CA LYS A 62 2.98 -16.07 -9.65
C LYS A 62 1.95 -14.98 -9.91
N LEU A 63 1.55 -14.24 -8.88
CA LEU A 63 0.69 -13.07 -9.02
C LEU A 63 1.33 -11.99 -9.91
N SER A 64 2.61 -11.70 -9.71
CA SER A 64 3.39 -10.76 -10.51
C SER A 64 3.42 -11.18 -11.98
N LEU A 65 3.75 -12.44 -12.26
CA LEU A 65 3.75 -12.97 -13.62
C LEU A 65 2.37 -12.86 -14.28
N GLN A 66 1.30 -13.16 -13.56
CA GLN A 66 -0.06 -13.09 -14.10
C GLN A 66 -0.48 -11.64 -14.37
N SER A 67 -0.20 -10.71 -13.45
CA SER A 67 -0.68 -9.31 -13.51
C SER A 67 0.20 -8.42 -14.38
N GLY A 68 1.42 -8.85 -14.71
CA GLY A 68 2.42 -8.00 -15.36
C GLY A 68 3.00 -6.92 -14.44
N VAL A 69 2.61 -6.92 -13.17
CA VAL A 69 3.07 -5.96 -12.16
C VAL A 69 4.34 -6.49 -11.51
N PRO A 70 5.37 -5.65 -11.25
CA PRO A 70 6.58 -6.09 -10.57
C PRO A 70 6.29 -6.67 -9.18
N TYR A 71 7.02 -7.72 -8.82
CA TYR A 71 6.88 -8.42 -7.53
C TYR A 71 6.81 -7.49 -6.32
N SER A 72 7.73 -6.52 -6.24
CA SER A 72 7.81 -5.57 -5.12
C SER A 72 6.57 -4.68 -5.01
N THR A 73 5.96 -4.34 -6.15
CA THR A 73 4.72 -3.59 -6.22
C THR A 73 3.54 -4.46 -5.80
N CYS A 74 3.44 -5.71 -6.28
CA CYS A 74 2.44 -6.67 -5.81
C CYS A 74 2.51 -6.85 -4.29
N GLN A 75 3.72 -7.02 -3.75
CA GLN A 75 3.94 -7.18 -2.31
C GLN A 75 3.45 -5.96 -1.52
N LYS A 76 3.75 -4.74 -1.97
CA LYS A 76 3.27 -3.51 -1.34
C LYS A 76 1.75 -3.39 -1.40
N ILE A 77 1.13 -3.69 -2.55
CA ILE A 77 -0.32 -3.61 -2.71
C ILE A 77 -1.01 -4.60 -1.77
N VAL A 78 -0.59 -5.87 -1.77
CA VAL A 78 -1.17 -6.91 -0.91
C VAL A 78 -1.05 -6.54 0.58
N LYS A 79 0.11 -6.02 1.00
CA LYS A 79 0.38 -5.70 2.41
C LYS A 79 -0.23 -4.37 2.88
N GLU A 80 -0.05 -3.30 2.10
CA GLU A 80 -0.32 -1.92 2.52
C GLU A 80 -1.66 -1.38 2.04
N LYS A 81 -2.19 -1.89 0.91
CA LYS A 81 -3.46 -1.41 0.32
C LYS A 81 -4.60 -2.38 0.58
N LEU A 82 -4.35 -3.68 0.42
CA LEU A 82 -5.36 -4.73 0.61
C LEU A 82 -5.37 -5.29 2.03
N HIS A 83 -4.34 -5.00 2.84
CA HIS A 83 -4.19 -5.50 4.20
C HIS A 83 -4.35 -7.03 4.31
N MET A 84 -3.94 -7.75 3.25
CA MET A 84 -3.98 -9.20 3.21
C MET A 84 -2.72 -9.75 3.88
N HIS A 85 -2.94 -10.56 4.91
CA HIS A 85 -1.87 -11.29 5.59
C HIS A 85 -1.93 -12.77 5.23
N PRO A 86 -0.79 -13.46 5.16
CA PRO A 86 -0.78 -14.90 5.01
C PRO A 86 -1.69 -15.55 6.07
N TYR A 87 -2.57 -16.46 5.65
CA TYR A 87 -3.37 -17.24 6.58
C TYR A 87 -2.46 -17.99 7.55
N LYS A 88 -2.85 -18.02 8.82
CA LYS A 88 -2.16 -18.83 9.82
C LYS A 88 -2.25 -20.29 9.41
N ILE A 89 -1.10 -20.97 9.36
CA ILE A 89 -1.04 -22.41 9.13
C ILE A 89 -1.65 -23.07 10.37
N SER A 90 -2.83 -23.68 10.23
CA SER A 90 -3.44 -24.48 11.28
C SER A 90 -3.09 -25.95 11.04
N LEU A 91 -2.52 -26.59 12.05
CA LEU A 91 -2.37 -28.03 12.07
C LEU A 91 -3.69 -28.63 12.57
N VAL A 92 -4.38 -29.35 11.70
CA VAL A 92 -5.67 -29.99 12.00
C VAL A 92 -5.53 -31.50 11.86
N GLN A 93 -6.32 -32.25 12.63
CA GLN A 93 -6.41 -33.71 12.45
C GLN A 93 -6.99 -34.01 11.06
N GLU A 94 -6.50 -35.08 10.42
CA GLU A 94 -7.09 -35.61 9.21
C GLU A 94 -8.53 -36.06 9.48
N LEU A 95 -9.46 -35.61 8.64
CA LEU A 95 -10.88 -35.96 8.77
C LEU A 95 -11.18 -37.22 7.97
N GLN A 96 -11.63 -38.26 8.65
CA GLN A 96 -12.19 -39.45 8.03
C GLN A 96 -13.65 -39.22 7.67
N THR A 97 -14.16 -39.95 6.68
CA THR A 97 -15.55 -39.82 6.19
C THR A 97 -16.59 -40.04 7.30
N ALA A 98 -16.28 -40.89 8.28
CA ALA A 98 -17.14 -41.16 9.43
C ALA A 98 -17.11 -40.06 10.52
N ASP A 99 -16.21 -39.08 10.44
CA ASP A 99 -16.03 -38.10 11.51
C ASP A 99 -17.01 -36.93 11.46
N PHE A 100 -17.50 -36.60 10.25
CA PHE A 100 -18.55 -35.59 10.09
C PHE A 100 -19.88 -36.03 10.71
N PRO A 101 -20.46 -37.21 10.38
CA PRO A 101 -21.72 -37.64 10.96
C PRO A 101 -21.63 -37.83 12.49
N ARG A 102 -20.51 -38.34 13.00
CA ARG A 102 -20.28 -38.48 14.46
C ARG A 102 -20.25 -37.13 15.19
N ARG A 103 -19.58 -36.11 14.62
CA ARG A 103 -19.58 -34.75 15.19
C ARG A 103 -20.97 -34.13 15.19
N MET A 104 -21.72 -34.30 14.11
CA MET A 104 -23.09 -33.78 14.04
C MET A 104 -23.99 -34.43 15.09
N GLN A 105 -23.94 -35.77 15.23
CA GLN A 105 -24.69 -36.49 16.27
C GLN A 105 -24.36 -36.00 17.69
N TRP A 106 -23.07 -35.81 18.01
CA TRP A 106 -22.63 -35.30 19.31
C TRP A 106 -23.21 -33.92 19.62
N VAL A 107 -23.23 -33.01 18.65
CA VAL A 107 -23.74 -31.64 18.86
C VAL A 107 -25.27 -31.60 19.02
N SER A 108 -25.98 -32.53 18.38
CA SER A 108 -27.45 -32.65 18.45
C SER A 108 -27.97 -33.50 19.61
N SER A 109 -27.09 -34.12 20.40
CA SER A 109 -27.43 -34.90 21.61
C SER A 109 -27.39 -34.01 22.85
#